data_AF-A0A1G3CS06-F1
#
_entry.id   AF-A0A1G3CS06-F1
#
_cell.length_a   1.000
_cell.length_b   1.000
_cell.length_c   1.000
_cell.angle_alpha   90.00
_cell.angle_beta   90.00
_cell.angle_gamma   90.00
#
_symmetry.space_group_name_H-M   'P 1'
#
loop_
_entity.id
_entity.type
_entity.pdbx_description
1 polymer ?
#
loop_
_entity_poly.entity_id
_entity_poly.type
_entity_poly.pdbx_seq_one_letter_code
_entity_poly.pdbx_strand_id
1 'polypeptide(L)'
;MVFTCERTEKNYTETYDLKLIPASKNQKAKVFVDDRDLDQSDEFGRQIVKNVLITESTVLISMEAHFPPESFDGVQYGAGSVITAITINRATGQLRKAETIKGGILSATLGEGTKTYQEQCTAAKKP
;
A
#
# COMPACT_ATOMS: atom_id res chain seq x y z
N MET A 1 -5.09 11.10 -9.98
CA MET A 1 -5.50 11.81 -8.74
C MET A 1 -4.31 11.76 -7.80
N VAL A 2 -4.01 12.84 -7.08
CA VAL A 2 -2.85 12.89 -6.16
C VAL A 2 -3.36 13.32 -4.80
N PHE A 3 -2.88 12.66 -3.76
CA PHE A 3 -3.11 13.00 -2.37
C PHE A 3 -1.76 13.24 -1.70
N THR A 4 -1.69 14.25 -0.84
CA THR A 4 -0.58 14.39 0.09
C THR A 4 -1.05 13.84 1.43
N CYS A 5 -0.42 12.78 1.89
CA CYS A 5 -0.81 12.01 3.06
C CYS A 5 0.20 12.18 4.18
N GLU A 6 -0.30 12.19 5.42
CA GLU A 6 0.50 12.23 6.63
C GLU A 6 0.28 10.94 7.41
N ARG A 7 1.38 10.24 7.70
CA ARG A 7 1.42 9.06 8.55
C ARG A 7 2.20 9.39 9.80
N THR A 8 1.61 9.12 10.96
CA THR A 8 2.31 9.20 12.24
C THR A 8 2.48 7.79 12.80
N GLU A 9 3.73 7.38 13.01
CA GLU A 9 4.07 6.12 13.66
C GLU A 9 4.94 6.41 14.88
N LYS A 10 4.41 6.09 16.07
CA LYS A 10 4.98 6.49 17.36
C LYS A 10 5.16 8.02 17.45
N ASN A 11 6.40 8.49 17.36
CA ASN A 11 6.77 9.91 17.46
C ASN A 11 7.34 10.46 16.15
N TYR A 12 7.23 9.69 15.06
CA TYR A 12 7.71 10.09 13.76
C TYR A 12 6.52 10.34 12.83
N THR A 13 6.50 11.52 12.23
CA THR A 13 5.49 11.91 11.24
C THR A 13 6.18 12.04 9.90
N GLU A 14 5.63 11.35 8.91
CA GLU A 14 6.10 11.35 7.53
C GLU A 14 4.99 11.83 6.60
N THR A 15 5.36 12.70 5.67
CA THR A 15 4.48 13.16 4.59
C THR A 15 4.93 12.51 3.29
N TYR A 16 3.97 12.00 2.52
CA TYR A 16 4.23 11.38 1.22
C TYR A 16 3.12 11.70 0.22
N ASP A 17 3.46 11.67 -1.05
CA ASP A 17 2.51 11.85 -2.15
C ASP A 17 2.01 10.49 -2.66
N LEU A 18 0.70 10.28 -2.54
CA LEU A 18 -0.02 9.13 -3.06
C LEU A 18 -0.71 9.48 -4.38
N LYS A 19 -0.16 8.98 -5.49
CA LYS A 19 -0.69 9.22 -6.83
C LYS A 19 -1.39 7.97 -7.37
N LEU A 20 -2.62 8.15 -7.82
CA LEU A 20 -3.52 7.10 -8.28
C LEU A 20 -3.90 7.32 -9.74
N ILE A 21 -3.72 6.27 -10.54
CA ILE A 21 -4.13 6.21 -11.93
C ILE A 21 -5.07 5.00 -12.07
N PRO A 22 -6.38 5.21 -12.28
CA PRO A 22 -7.31 4.10 -12.49
C PRO A 22 -6.98 3.37 -13.81
N ALA A 23 -7.41 2.11 -13.90
CA ALA A 23 -7.25 1.34 -15.14
C ALA A 23 -7.98 2.01 -16.31
N SER A 24 -7.41 1.89 -17.50
CA SER A 24 -8.04 2.26 -18.76
C SER A 24 -7.95 1.08 -19.74
N LYS A 25 -8.53 1.21 -20.94
CA LYS A 25 -8.45 0.15 -21.96
C LYS A 25 -7.01 -0.24 -22.31
N ASN A 26 -6.05 0.68 -22.17
CA ASN A 26 -4.68 0.49 -22.63
C ASN A 26 -3.67 0.43 -21.48
N GLN A 27 -4.10 0.60 -20.24
CA GLN A 27 -3.18 0.57 -19.08
C GLN A 27 -3.87 -0.03 -17.86
N LYS A 28 -3.12 -0.86 -17.14
CA LYS A 28 -3.51 -1.31 -15.81
C LYS A 28 -3.55 -0.12 -14.84
N ALA A 29 -4.34 -0.25 -13.77
CA ALA A 29 -4.29 0.71 -12.68
C ALA A 29 -2.88 0.80 -12.09
N LYS A 30 -2.46 2.02 -11.73
CA LYS A 30 -1.17 2.28 -11.09
C LYS A 30 -1.34 3.09 -9.82
N VAL A 31 -0.50 2.80 -8.85
CA VAL A 31 -0.41 3.50 -7.56
C VAL A 31 1.04 3.87 -7.37
N PHE A 32 1.31 5.12 -7.03
CA PHE A 32 2.66 5.59 -6.74
C PHE A 32 2.70 6.20 -5.34
N VAL A 33 3.80 5.97 -4.65
CA VAL A 33 4.16 6.65 -3.39
C VAL A 33 5.48 7.36 -3.65
N ASP A 34 5.49 8.70 -3.55
CA ASP A 34 6.67 9.54 -3.85
C ASP A 34 7.31 9.17 -5.20
N ASP A 35 6.48 9.13 -6.25
CA ASP A 35 6.82 8.74 -7.62
C ASP A 35 7.32 7.30 -7.82
N ARG A 36 7.41 6.48 -6.77
CA ARG A 36 7.71 5.05 -6.87
C ARG A 36 6.46 4.26 -7.22
N ASP A 37 6.45 3.61 -8.39
CA ASP A 37 5.36 2.69 -8.81
C ASP A 37 5.27 1.53 -7.82
N LEU A 38 4.08 1.21 -7.34
CA LEU A 38 3.82 0.11 -6.42
C LEU A 38 3.54 -1.23 -7.14
N ASP A 39 3.53 -1.25 -8.47
CA ASP A 39 3.47 -2.46 -9.27
C ASP A 39 4.91 -2.83 -9.70
N GLN A 40 5.61 -3.63 -8.88
CA GLN A 40 7.02 -3.98 -9.05
C GLN A 40 7.25 -5.49 -8.95
N SER A 41 8.24 -6.00 -9.65
CA SER A 41 8.65 -7.39 -9.53
C SER A 41 10.14 -7.51 -9.81
N ASP A 42 10.86 -8.12 -8.89
CA ASP A 42 12.29 -8.40 -8.98
C ASP A 42 12.62 -9.74 -8.29
N GLU A 43 13.90 -9.97 -8.02
CA GLU A 43 14.40 -11.18 -7.35
C GLU A 43 14.01 -11.29 -5.87
N PHE A 44 13.69 -10.17 -5.23
CA PHE A 44 13.33 -10.09 -3.81
C PHE A 44 11.82 -10.17 -3.58
N GLY A 45 11.03 -10.10 -4.64
CA GLY A 45 9.59 -10.35 -4.56
C GLY A 45 8.81 -9.69 -5.68
N ARG A 46 7.49 -9.71 -5.50
CA ARG A 46 6.56 -9.03 -6.39
C ARG A 46 5.51 -8.31 -5.59
N GLN A 47 5.19 -7.10 -6.01
CA GLN A 47 4.06 -6.32 -5.54
C GLN A 47 3.19 -5.96 -6.72
N ILE A 48 1.89 -6.21 -6.59
CA ILE A 48 0.95 -6.09 -7.69
C ILE A 48 -0.23 -5.23 -7.24
N VAL A 49 -0.46 -4.12 -7.92
CA VAL A 49 -1.73 -3.37 -7.79
C VAL A 49 -2.83 -4.18 -8.47
N LYS A 50 -3.87 -4.59 -7.74
CA LYS A 50 -4.97 -5.40 -8.29
C LYS A 50 -6.09 -4.52 -8.82
N ASN A 51 -6.50 -3.50 -8.06
CA ASN A 51 -7.58 -2.61 -8.45
C ASN A 51 -7.37 -1.21 -7.87
N VAL A 52 -7.83 -0.20 -8.63
CA VAL A 52 -8.01 1.18 -8.17
C VAL A 52 -9.37 1.64 -8.66
N LEU A 53 -10.33 1.78 -7.75
CA LEU A 53 -11.67 2.28 -8.02
C LEU A 53 -11.83 3.67 -7.40
N ILE A 54 -12.19 4.65 -8.21
CA ILE A 54 -12.46 6.02 -7.77
C ILE A 54 -13.93 6.31 -8.01
N THR A 55 -14.70 6.48 -6.94
CA THR A 55 -16.08 6.98 -6.97
C THR A 55 -16.11 8.44 -6.52
N GLU A 56 -17.29 9.07 -6.52
CA GLU A 56 -17.46 10.44 -6.06
C GLU A 56 -16.97 10.66 -4.62
N SER A 57 -17.31 9.74 -3.72
CA SER A 57 -17.07 9.85 -2.29
C SER A 57 -15.86 9.06 -1.79
N THR A 58 -15.44 8.02 -2.52
CA THR A 58 -14.48 7.04 -2.01
C THR A 58 -13.45 6.64 -3.05
N VAL A 59 -12.21 6.41 -2.61
CA VAL A 59 -11.22 5.68 -3.39
C VAL A 59 -10.94 4.34 -2.73
N LEU A 60 -10.95 3.26 -3.51
CA LEU A 60 -10.59 1.92 -3.09
C LEU A 60 -9.38 1.45 -3.87
N ILE A 61 -8.38 0.96 -3.15
CA ILE A 61 -7.17 0.39 -3.72
C ILE A 61 -6.99 -1.00 -3.13
N SER A 62 -6.71 -1.99 -3.97
CA SER A 62 -6.26 -3.31 -3.51
C SER A 62 -4.93 -3.66 -4.15
N MET A 63 -4.04 -4.24 -3.36
CA MET A 63 -2.72 -4.69 -3.80
C MET A 63 -2.28 -5.92 -3.01
N GLU A 64 -1.36 -6.66 -3.59
CA GLU A 64 -0.78 -7.86 -2.98
C GLU A 64 0.73 -7.84 -3.19
N ALA A 65 1.47 -8.12 -2.13
CA ALA A 65 2.90 -8.37 -2.16
C ALA A 65 3.18 -9.84 -1.83
N HIS A 66 4.17 -10.42 -2.50
CA HIS A 66 4.70 -11.75 -2.22
C HIS A 66 6.21 -11.70 -2.17
N PHE A 67 6.78 -12.40 -1.19
CA PHE A 67 8.20 -12.46 -0.94
C PHE A 67 8.62 -13.93 -0.97
N PRO A 68 9.72 -14.28 -1.67
CA PRO A 68 10.26 -15.62 -1.64
C PRO A 68 10.80 -15.95 -0.22
N PRO A 69 11.08 -17.24 0.06
CA PRO A 69 11.83 -17.59 1.26
C PRO A 69 13.18 -16.88 1.31
N GLU A 70 13.60 -16.43 2.49
CA GLU A 70 14.84 -15.70 2.69
C GLU A 70 15.57 -16.17 3.96
N SER A 71 16.89 -15.97 3.99
CA SER A 71 17.68 -16.15 5.20
C SER A 71 18.18 -14.79 5.67
N PHE A 72 17.86 -14.45 6.91
CA PHE A 72 18.28 -13.20 7.53
C PHE A 72 18.76 -13.48 8.95
N ASP A 73 19.96 -13.01 9.26
CA ASP A 73 20.61 -13.20 10.57
C ASP A 73 20.66 -14.66 11.05
N GLY A 74 20.95 -15.59 10.12
CA GLY A 74 21.03 -17.03 10.41
C GLY A 74 19.68 -17.73 10.61
N VAL A 75 18.56 -17.00 10.53
CA VAL A 75 17.21 -17.56 10.59
C VAL A 75 16.67 -17.75 9.18
N GLN A 76 16.10 -18.92 8.91
CA GLN A 76 15.40 -19.19 7.65
C GLN A 76 13.93 -18.84 7.78
N TYR A 77 13.48 -17.89 6.96
CA TYR A 77 12.07 -17.54 6.81
C TYR A 77 11.50 -18.22 5.57
N GLY A 78 10.26 -18.71 5.67
CA GLY A 78 9.51 -19.21 4.52
C GLY A 78 9.03 -18.07 3.62
N ALA A 79 8.31 -18.41 2.55
CA ALA A 79 7.66 -17.39 1.72
C ALA A 79 6.63 -16.58 2.52
N GLY A 80 6.46 -15.32 2.14
CA GLY A 80 5.51 -14.41 2.77
C GLY A 80 4.59 -13.73 1.77
N SER A 81 3.49 -13.19 2.27
CA SER A 81 2.61 -12.32 1.50
C SER A 81 1.94 -11.26 2.37
N VAL A 82 1.67 -10.10 1.78
CA VAL A 82 0.87 -9.04 2.38
C VAL A 82 -0.25 -8.67 1.42
N ILE A 83 -1.49 -8.75 1.89
CA ILE A 83 -2.66 -8.26 1.15
C ILE A 83 -3.03 -6.91 1.74
N THR A 84 -3.02 -5.87 0.91
CA THR A 84 -3.30 -4.50 1.36
C THR A 84 -4.57 -3.97 0.69
N ALA A 85 -5.48 -3.45 1.50
CA ALA A 85 -6.69 -2.76 1.08
C ALA A 85 -6.69 -1.33 1.66
N ILE A 86 -6.83 -0.33 0.80
CA ILE A 86 -6.86 1.08 1.20
C ILE A 86 -8.20 1.67 0.79
N THR A 87 -8.82 2.40 1.72
CA THR A 87 -10.03 3.20 1.50
C THR A 87 -9.73 4.64 1.84
N ILE A 88 -10.00 5.58 0.93
CA ILE A 88 -9.88 7.02 1.17
C ILE A 88 -11.25 7.65 1.05
N ASN A 89 -11.71 8.32 2.11
CA ASN A 89 -12.87 9.20 2.04
C ASN A 89 -12.43 10.50 1.35
N ARG A 90 -13.01 10.82 0.19
CA ARG A 90 -12.58 11.96 -0.62
C ARG A 90 -12.99 13.32 -0.04
N ALA A 91 -14.04 13.35 0.79
CA ALA A 91 -14.53 14.58 1.40
C ALA A 91 -13.70 14.96 2.63
N THR A 92 -13.37 13.97 3.47
CA THR A 92 -12.60 14.20 4.70
C THR A 92 -11.11 13.98 4.53
N GLY A 93 -10.70 13.29 3.48
CA GLY A 93 -9.31 12.88 3.25
C GLY A 93 -8.83 11.74 4.14
N GLN A 94 -9.70 11.17 4.98
CA GLN A 94 -9.33 10.06 5.86
C GLN A 94 -8.98 8.81 5.05
N LEU A 95 -7.74 8.33 5.21
CA LEU A 95 -7.25 7.09 4.61
C LEU A 95 -7.26 6.00 5.68
N ARG A 96 -7.89 4.87 5.36
CA ARG A 96 -7.84 3.64 6.16
C ARG A 96 -7.14 2.56 5.37
N LYS A 97 -6.10 1.97 5.95
CA LYS A 97 -5.29 0.91 5.36
C LYS A 97 -5.44 -0.34 6.19
N ALA A 98 -5.76 -1.47 5.55
CA ALA A 98 -5.80 -2.78 6.17
C ALA A 98 -4.78 -3.69 5.47
N GLU A 99 -3.90 -4.31 6.24
CA GLU A 99 -2.83 -5.17 5.75
C GLU A 99 -2.92 -6.53 6.42
N THR A 100 -3.14 -7.58 5.63
CA THR A 100 -3.14 -8.96 6.10
C THR A 100 -1.79 -9.60 5.79
N ILE A 101 -1.01 -9.83 6.83
CA ILE A 101 0.34 -10.40 6.76
C ILE A 101 0.23 -11.92 6.96
N LYS A 102 0.94 -12.68 6.11
CA LYS A 102 1.04 -14.14 6.20
C LYS A 102 2.45 -14.60 5.86
N GLY A 103 3.08 -15.38 6.75
CA GLY A 103 4.40 -15.95 6.52
C GLY A 103 5.54 -14.93 6.34
N GLY A 104 6.72 -15.45 5.98
CA GLY A 104 7.94 -14.66 5.80
C GLY A 104 8.43 -13.93 7.05
N ILE A 105 9.49 -13.14 6.88
CA ILE A 105 10.08 -12.35 7.96
C ILE A 105 9.09 -11.35 8.56
N LEU A 106 8.15 -10.84 7.75
CA LEU A 106 7.12 -9.91 8.21
C LEU A 106 6.18 -10.56 9.23
N SER A 107 5.77 -11.81 9.04
CA SER A 107 4.97 -12.51 10.07
C SER A 107 5.74 -12.72 11.38
N ALA A 108 7.05 -12.97 11.31
CA ALA A 108 7.88 -13.17 12.49
C ALA A 108 8.14 -11.87 13.27
N THR A 109 8.19 -10.73 12.57
CA THR A 109 8.52 -9.42 13.16
C THR A 109 7.29 -8.61 13.54
N LEU A 110 6.26 -8.64 12.69
CA LEU A 110 5.03 -7.87 12.86
C LEU A 110 3.90 -8.75 13.41
N GLY A 111 4.00 -10.07 13.37
CA GLY A 111 2.91 -10.98 13.69
C GLY A 111 2.02 -11.24 12.48
N GLU A 112 1.46 -12.46 12.42
CA GLU A 112 0.49 -12.87 11.41
C GLU A 112 -0.89 -12.27 11.69
N GLY A 113 -1.67 -12.01 10.63
CA GLY A 113 -3.04 -11.51 10.71
C GLY A 113 -3.23 -10.14 10.09
N THR A 114 -4.41 -9.55 10.33
CA THR A 114 -4.81 -8.27 9.75
C THR A 114 -4.53 -7.12 10.70
N LYS A 115 -3.79 -6.12 10.21
CA LYS A 115 -3.52 -4.86 10.90
C LYS A 115 -4.22 -3.72 10.19
N THR A 116 -4.71 -2.76 10.96
CA THR A 116 -5.39 -1.58 10.42
C THR A 116 -4.71 -0.30 10.87
N TYR A 117 -4.64 0.64 9.95
CA TYR A 117 -3.98 1.94 10.13
C TYR A 117 -4.90 3.03 9.61
N GLN A 118 -4.82 4.19 10.23
CA GLN A 118 -5.52 5.38 9.79
C GLN A 118 -4.51 6.51 9.57
N GLU A 119 -4.63 7.17 8.44
CA GLU A 119 -3.80 8.27 8.01
C GLU A 119 -4.71 9.42 7.55
N GLN A 120 -4.16 10.62 7.48
CA GLN A 120 -4.88 11.78 7.00
C GLN A 120 -4.28 12.23 5.69
N CYS A 121 -5.09 12.29 4.65
CA CYS A 121 -4.68 12.77 3.33
C CYS A 121 -5.41 14.05 2.97
N THR A 122 -4.81 14.82 2.08
CA THR A 122 -5.45 15.96 1.43
C THR A 122 -5.32 15.78 -0.06
N ALA A 123 -6.43 15.92 -0.80
CA ALA A 123 -6.35 15.88 -2.26
C ALA A 123 -5.53 17.07 -2.72
N ALA A 124 -4.44 16.82 -3.44
CA ALA A 124 -3.65 17.90 -4.02
C ALA A 124 -4.58 18.66 -4.98
N LYS A 125 -4.73 19.98 -4.78
CA LYS A 125 -5.39 20.83 -5.77
C LYS A 125 -4.62 20.65 -7.08
N LYS A 126 -5.33 20.39 -8.18
CA LYS A 126 -4.70 20.49 -9.50
C LYS A 126 -4.08 21.90 -9.59
N PRO A 127 -2.83 22.05 -10.03
CA PRO A 127 -2.33 23.37 -10.41
C PRO A 127 -3.23 23.99 -11.49
#